data_AF-A0A7M2A9L7-F1
#
_entry.id   AF-A0A7M2A9L7-F1
#
_cell.length_a   1.000
_cell.length_b   1.000
_cell.length_c   1.000
_cell.angle_alpha   90.00
_cell.angle_beta   90.00
_cell.angle_gamma   90.00
#
_symmetry.space_group_name_H-M   'P 1'
#
loop_
_entity.id
_entity.type
_entity.pdbx_description
1 polymer ?
#
loop_
_entity_poly.entity_id
_entity_poly.type
_entity_poly.pdbx_seq_one_letter_code
_entity_poly.pdbx_strand_id
1 'polypeptide(L)'
;MTKNEINTYEDQVIKDLIIKGTATADITLTTEEMHSIYAKMYEINVMGMQDVTVTDSNCLTEPYNEESWKITVDGEVKLLTWSDQHCDVTNEADQLLKLRKFIQQIVETKEAYKELPEAEGGYE
;
A
#
# COMPACT_ATOMS: atom_id res chain seq x y z
N MET A 1 -13.31 7.66 8.49
CA MET A 1 -12.50 6.51 8.08
C MET A 1 -11.05 6.94 8.10
N THR A 2 -10.28 6.36 9.01
CA THR A 2 -8.83 6.45 9.05
C THR A 2 -8.27 5.35 8.16
N LYS A 3 -7.17 5.60 7.45
CA LYS A 3 -6.57 4.65 6.51
C LYS A 3 -5.15 4.35 6.95
N ASN A 4 -4.72 3.11 6.77
CA ASN A 4 -3.30 2.78 6.90
C ASN A 4 -2.52 3.50 5.80
N GLU A 5 -1.35 4.05 6.15
CA GLU A 5 -0.48 4.76 5.20
C GLU A 5 0.98 4.42 5.46
N ILE A 6 1.73 4.19 4.39
CA ILE A 6 3.19 4.13 4.41
C ILE A 6 3.68 5.27 3.51
N ASN A 7 4.29 6.28 4.10
CA ASN A 7 4.81 7.45 3.41
C ASN A 7 6.34 7.45 3.45
N THR A 8 6.95 7.00 2.35
CA THR A 8 8.42 6.96 2.20
C THR A 8 9.04 8.30 1.82
N TYR A 9 8.24 9.35 1.58
CA TYR A 9 8.75 10.71 1.39
C TYR A 9 8.99 11.42 2.72
N GLU A 10 8.18 11.09 3.73
CA GLU A 10 8.24 11.65 5.08
C GLU A 10 8.78 10.65 6.10
N ASP A 11 9.22 9.46 5.66
CA ASP A 11 9.67 8.36 6.52
C ASP A 11 8.68 8.05 7.65
N GLN A 12 7.40 7.89 7.31
CA GLN A 12 6.33 7.75 8.30
C GLN A 12 5.36 6.61 7.95
N VAL A 13 4.85 5.95 8.99
CA VAL A 13 3.70 5.04 8.90
C VAL A 13 2.55 5.57 9.74
N ILE A 14 1.33 5.38 9.26
CA ILE A 14 0.09 5.56 10.02
C ILE A 14 -0.61 4.20 10.08
N LYS A 15 -0.85 3.71 11.30
CA LYS A 15 -1.62 2.49 11.57
C LYS A 15 -3.01 2.87 12.04
N ASP A 16 -4.03 2.39 11.34
CA ASP A 16 -5.42 2.48 11.77
C ASP A 16 -5.66 1.49 12.92
N LEU A 17 -6.09 2.02 14.07
CA LEU A 17 -6.40 1.25 15.27
C LEU A 17 -7.91 1.03 15.44
N ILE A 18 -8.68 1.30 14.38
CA ILE A 18 -10.14 1.10 14.31
C ILE A 18 -10.85 1.98 15.34
N ILE A 19 -11.22 1.44 16.51
CA ILE A 19 -11.96 2.20 17.53
C ILE A 19 -11.05 3.16 18.31
N LYS A 20 -9.73 2.92 18.27
CA LYS A 20 -8.72 3.73 19.00
C LYS A 20 -8.15 4.88 18.16
N GLY A 21 -8.67 5.13 16.96
CA GLY A 21 -8.17 6.15 16.06
C GLY A 21 -6.94 5.68 15.29
N THR A 22 -5.90 6.49 15.22
CA THR A 22 -4.64 6.17 14.50
C THR A 22 -3.44 6.32 15.41
N ALA A 23 -2.41 5.52 15.14
CA ALA A 23 -1.07 5.76 15.68
C ALA A 23 -0.07 5.94 14.55
N THR A 24 0.96 6.73 14.82
CA THR A 24 1.96 7.16 13.84
C THR A 24 3.33 6.78 14.38
N ALA A 25 4.22 6.30 13.51
CA ALA A 25 5.62 6.10 13.84
C ALA A 25 6.51 6.60 12.70
N ASP A 26 7.68 7.12 13.07
CA ASP A 26 8.72 7.46 12.11
C ASP A 26 9.49 6.17 11.76
N ILE A 27 9.56 5.87 10.48
CA ILE A 27 10.14 4.66 9.92
C ILE A 27 11.05 5.02 8.75
N THR A 28 12.32 5.25 9.08
CA THR A 28 13.36 5.41 8.08
C THR A 28 13.73 4.07 7.48
N LEU A 29 13.56 3.95 6.16
CA LEU A 29 14.04 2.82 5.39
C LEU A 29 15.53 2.99 5.10
N THR A 30 16.28 1.90 5.20
CA THR A 30 17.68 1.87 4.81
C THR A 30 17.83 2.01 3.29
N THR A 31 19.01 2.41 2.84
CA THR A 31 19.33 2.48 1.41
C THR A 31 19.13 1.14 0.70
N GLU A 32 19.46 0.01 1.35
CA GLU A 32 19.28 -1.33 0.77
C GLU A 32 17.80 -1.70 0.62
N GLU A 33 16.98 -1.37 1.61
CA GLU A 33 15.53 -1.59 1.56
C GLU A 33 14.90 -0.72 0.47
N MET A 34 15.24 0.56 0.39
CA MET A 34 14.77 1.44 -0.68
C MET A 34 15.19 0.94 -2.06
N HIS A 35 16.45 0.51 -2.24
CA HIS A 35 16.89 -0.11 -3.49
C HIS A 35 16.09 -1.38 -3.83
N SER A 36 15.78 -2.22 -2.85
CA SER A 36 14.98 -3.43 -3.07
C SER A 36 13.53 -3.12 -3.51
N ILE A 37 12.95 -2.02 -2.98
CA ILE A 37 11.63 -1.53 -3.38
C ILE A 37 11.67 -1.00 -4.82
N TYR A 38 12.66 -0.16 -5.16
CA TYR A 38 12.84 0.34 -6.52
C TYR A 38 13.08 -0.79 -7.53
N ALA A 39 13.86 -1.81 -7.16
CA ALA A 39 14.09 -2.96 -8.02
C ALA A 39 12.79 -3.71 -8.35
N LYS A 40 11.89 -3.88 -7.37
CA LYS A 40 10.56 -4.49 -7.61
C LYS A 40 9.65 -3.60 -8.44
N MET A 41 9.66 -2.29 -8.19
CA MET A 41 8.91 -1.32 -9.01
C MET A 41 9.35 -1.38 -10.48
N TYR A 42 10.64 -1.52 -10.73
CA TYR A 42 11.19 -1.69 -12.08
C TYR A 42 10.80 -3.04 -12.69
N GLU A 43 10.90 -4.15 -11.93
CA GLU A 43 10.53 -5.50 -12.38
C GLU A 43 9.09 -5.59 -12.89
N ILE A 44 8.15 -4.92 -12.21
CA ILE A 44 6.73 -4.89 -12.60
C ILE A 44 6.39 -3.75 -13.58
N ASN A 45 7.38 -2.96 -14.01
CA ASN A 45 7.18 -1.78 -14.85
C ASN A 45 6.09 -0.83 -14.32
N VAL A 46 6.19 -0.45 -13.04
CA VAL A 46 5.13 0.30 -12.34
C VAL A 46 4.74 1.62 -13.03
N MET A 47 5.70 2.29 -13.68
CA MET A 47 5.46 3.54 -14.40
C MET A 47 4.61 3.33 -15.67
N GLY A 48 4.72 2.15 -16.29
CA GLY A 48 3.96 1.75 -17.47
C GLY A 48 2.60 1.13 -17.16
N MET A 49 2.26 0.90 -15.89
CA MET A 49 0.94 0.36 -15.51
C MET A 49 -0.17 1.32 -15.92
N GLN A 50 -1.28 0.77 -16.41
CA GLN A 50 -2.51 1.54 -16.60
C GLN A 50 -3.32 1.53 -15.32
N ASP A 51 -4.25 2.49 -15.19
CA ASP A 51 -5.17 2.49 -14.07
C ASP A 51 -5.93 1.18 -14.02
N VAL A 52 -5.90 0.54 -12.85
CA VAL A 52 -6.44 -0.81 -12.64
C VAL A 52 -7.96 -0.80 -12.45
N THR A 53 -8.61 0.24 -12.96
CA THR A 53 -10.04 0.46 -12.81
C THR A 53 -10.80 -0.36 -13.84
N VAL A 54 -11.25 -1.54 -13.40
CA VAL A 54 -12.43 -2.29 -13.87
C VAL A 54 -12.27 -3.08 -15.18
N THR A 55 -12.29 -4.42 -15.09
CA THR A 55 -12.41 -5.32 -16.24
C THR A 55 -13.82 -5.88 -16.47
N ASP A 56 -14.71 -5.88 -15.48
CA ASP A 56 -16.10 -6.32 -15.70
C ASP A 56 -17.06 -5.75 -14.63
N SER A 57 -18.05 -4.96 -15.04
CA SER A 57 -18.98 -4.24 -14.15
C SER A 57 -20.09 -5.12 -13.56
N ASN A 58 -20.10 -6.43 -13.83
CA ASN A 58 -21.20 -7.32 -13.49
C ASN A 58 -21.07 -8.00 -12.12
N CYS A 59 -19.92 -7.87 -11.46
CA CYS A 59 -19.72 -8.33 -10.09
C CYS A 59 -19.26 -7.17 -9.21
N LEU A 60 -19.99 -6.91 -8.14
CA LEU A 60 -19.64 -5.97 -7.08
C LEU A 60 -19.70 -6.69 -5.73
N THR A 61 -18.68 -6.50 -4.91
CA THR A 61 -18.57 -7.07 -3.56
C THR A 61 -18.59 -5.94 -2.52
N GLU A 62 -19.24 -6.19 -1.39
CA GLU A 62 -19.18 -5.33 -0.20
C GLU A 62 -18.97 -6.22 1.04
N PRO A 63 -18.07 -5.86 1.97
CA PRO A 63 -17.13 -4.74 1.88
C PRO A 63 -16.03 -4.98 0.83
N TYR A 64 -15.41 -3.89 0.35
CA TYR A 64 -14.26 -3.91 -0.54
C TYR A 64 -13.14 -3.02 0.01
N ASN A 65 -11.92 -3.30 -0.44
CA ASN A 65 -10.72 -2.54 -0.19
C ASN A 65 -10.44 -1.58 -1.35
N GLU A 66 -9.85 -0.44 -1.02
CA GLU A 66 -9.29 0.50 -1.98
C GLU A 66 -7.90 0.92 -1.54
N GLU A 67 -7.01 1.10 -2.52
CA GLU A 67 -5.66 1.58 -2.31
C GLU A 67 -5.36 2.73 -3.28
N SER A 68 -4.58 3.69 -2.82
CA SER A 68 -4.09 4.81 -3.63
C SER A 68 -2.58 4.87 -3.50
N TRP A 69 -1.92 5.04 -4.64
CA TRP A 69 -0.47 5.04 -4.74
C TRP A 69 0.02 6.35 -5.33
N LYS A 70 1.10 6.88 -4.75
CA LYS A 70 1.87 7.99 -5.29
C LYS A 70 3.34 7.59 -5.34
N ILE A 71 3.81 7.24 -6.53
CA ILE A 71 5.15 6.70 -6.75
C ILE A 71 5.96 7.73 -7.53
N THR A 72 7.23 7.92 -7.15
CA THR A 72 8.17 8.76 -7.89
C THR A 72 9.36 7.91 -8.31
N VAL A 73 9.65 7.86 -9.61
CA VAL A 73 10.84 7.19 -10.18
C VAL A 73 11.50 8.17 -11.13
N ASP A 74 12.81 8.41 -10.97
CA ASP A 74 13.59 9.33 -11.80
C ASP A 74 12.98 10.74 -11.95
N GLY A 75 12.26 11.21 -10.93
CA GLY A 75 11.58 12.51 -10.90
C GLY A 75 10.20 12.53 -11.57
N GLU A 76 9.76 11.43 -12.18
CA GLU A 76 8.42 11.29 -12.72
C GLU A 76 7.47 10.72 -11.67
N VAL A 77 6.28 11.31 -11.56
CA VAL A 77 5.25 10.88 -10.60
C VAL A 77 4.19 10.05 -11.30
N LYS A 78 3.94 8.85 -10.78
CA LYS A 78 2.83 7.98 -11.16
C LYS A 78 1.81 7.93 -10.04
N LEU A 79 0.55 8.18 -10.38
CA LEU A 79 -0.60 7.94 -9.52
C LEU A 79 -1.31 6.67 -10.00
N LEU A 80 -1.68 5.80 -9.08
CA LEU A 80 -2.45 4.59 -9.36
C LEU A 80 -3.52 4.44 -8.28
N THR A 81 -4.68 3.94 -8.67
CA THR A 81 -5.73 3.51 -7.75
C THR A 81 -6.14 2.09 -8.05
N TRP A 82 -6.39 1.32 -6.99
CA TRP A 82 -6.83 -0.07 -7.09
C TRP A 82 -7.98 -0.34 -6.11
N SER A 83 -8.89 -1.24 -6.48
CA SER A 83 -9.94 -1.76 -5.62
C SER A 83 -10.23 -3.23 -5.93
N ASP A 84 -10.61 -4.01 -4.92
CA ASP A 84 -11.12 -5.39 -5.05
C ASP A 84 -12.66 -5.47 -5.10
N GLN A 85 -13.33 -4.34 -5.33
CA GLN A 85 -14.79 -4.27 -5.46
C GLN A 85 -15.33 -5.19 -6.57
N HIS A 86 -14.54 -5.45 -7.61
CA HIS A 86 -14.92 -6.34 -8.70
C HIS A 86 -14.31 -7.73 -8.51
N CYS A 87 -15.04 -8.78 -8.89
CA CYS A 87 -14.58 -10.17 -8.77
C CYS A 87 -13.26 -10.43 -9.50
N ASP A 88 -13.04 -9.77 -10.64
CA ASP A 88 -11.85 -9.95 -11.46
C ASP A 88 -10.78 -8.93 -11.08
N VAL A 89 -9.60 -9.45 -10.74
CA VAL A 89 -8.41 -8.67 -10.40
C VAL A 89 -7.48 -8.71 -11.61
N THR A 90 -7.10 -7.54 -12.15
CA THR A 90 -6.17 -7.49 -13.29
C THR A 90 -4.77 -7.95 -12.88
N ASN A 91 -3.90 -8.23 -13.85
CA ASN A 91 -2.53 -8.60 -13.56
C ASN A 91 -1.77 -7.49 -12.82
N GLU A 92 -2.01 -6.24 -13.20
CA GLU A 92 -1.43 -5.05 -12.58
C GLU A 92 -1.87 -4.90 -11.11
N ALA A 93 -3.14 -5.20 -10.80
CA ALA A 93 -3.63 -5.20 -9.42
C ALA A 93 -2.91 -6.23 -8.55
N ASP A 94 -2.75 -7.46 -9.03
CA ASP A 94 -2.02 -8.51 -8.32
C ASP A 94 -0.54 -8.11 -8.10
N GLN A 95 0.08 -7.46 -9.09
CA GLN A 95 1.44 -6.93 -8.97
C GLN A 95 1.55 -5.81 -7.92
N LEU A 96 0.59 -4.87 -7.88
CA LEU A 96 0.54 -3.83 -6.86
C LEU A 96 0.31 -4.40 -5.46
N LEU A 97 -0.58 -5.39 -5.32
CA LEU A 97 -0.81 -6.09 -4.06
C LEU A 97 0.45 -6.79 -3.55
N LYS A 98 1.22 -7.41 -4.44
CA LYS A 98 2.52 -8.03 -4.10
C LYS A 98 3.54 -6.99 -3.69
N LEU A 99 3.60 -5.85 -4.39
CA LEU A 99 4.48 -4.74 -4.01
C LEU A 99 4.11 -4.18 -2.63
N ARG A 100 2.82 -3.97 -2.34
CA ARG A 100 2.33 -3.54 -1.01
C ARG A 100 2.80 -4.48 0.07
N LYS A 101 2.54 -5.78 -0.08
CA LYS A 101 2.89 -6.79 0.92
C LYS A 101 4.39 -6.80 1.18
N PHE A 102 5.20 -6.65 0.14
CA PHE A 102 6.65 -6.55 0.30
C PHE A 102 7.08 -5.31 1.10
N ILE A 103 6.56 -4.13 0.76
CA ILE A 103 6.88 -2.89 1.50
C ILE A 103 6.40 -3.00 2.95
N GLN A 104 5.19 -3.52 3.17
CA GLN A 104 4.63 -3.74 4.50
C GLN A 104 5.50 -4.69 5.33
N GLN A 105 5.99 -5.79 4.75
CA GLN A 105 6.89 -6.71 5.45
C GLN A 105 8.18 -6.02 5.91
N ILE A 106 8.75 -5.13 5.09
CA ILE A 106 9.93 -4.32 5.48
C ILE A 106 9.56 -3.44 6.67
N VAL A 107 8.45 -2.70 6.58
CA VAL A 107 7.96 -1.79 7.62
C VAL A 107 7.68 -2.52 8.94
N GLU A 108 7.07 -3.70 8.89
CA GLU A 108 6.76 -4.53 10.06
C GLU A 108 8.01 -5.06 10.79
N THR A 109 9.17 -5.09 10.12
CA THR A 109 10.43 -5.46 10.77
C THR A 109 10.99 -4.36 11.68
N LYS A 110 10.49 -3.13 11.57
CA LYS A 110 11.02 -1.94 12.23
C LYS A 110 10.56 -1.86 13.68
N GLU A 111 11.48 -1.61 14.60
CA GLU A 111 11.16 -1.54 16.03
C GLU A 111 10.08 -0.49 16.32
N ALA A 112 10.17 0.69 15.69
CA ALA A 112 9.16 1.75 15.82
C ALA A 112 7.75 1.31 15.36
N TYR A 113 7.64 0.42 14.38
CA TYR A 113 6.37 -0.17 13.98
C TYR A 113 5.86 -1.16 15.03
N LYS A 114 6.73 -2.01 15.56
CA LYS A 114 6.38 -3.03 16.55
C LYS A 114 5.93 -2.44 17.89
N GLU A 115 6.37 -1.22 18.20
CA GLU A 115 5.93 -0.47 19.38
C GLU A 115 4.53 0.15 19.21
N LEU A 116 3.99 0.21 17.99
CA LEU A 116 2.64 0.70 17.76
C LEU A 116 1.61 -0.23 18.44
N PRO A 117 0.56 0.34 19.05
CA PRO A 117 -0.48 -0.47 19.67
C PRO A 117 -1.16 -1.40 18.67
N GLU A 118 -1.69 -2.51 19.18
CA GLU A 118 -2.57 -3.37 18.39
C GLU A 118 -3.89 -2.66 18.09
N ALA A 119 -4.42 -2.94 16.89
CA ALA A 119 -5.75 -2.49 16.53
C ALA A 119 -6.79 -3.22 17.40
N GLU A 120 -7.84 -2.51 17.82
CA GLU A 120 -8.90 -3.09 18.63
C GLU A 120 -10.26 -2.89 17.97
N GLY A 121 -11.08 -3.95 17.97
CA GLY A 121 -12.34 -4.00 17.24
C GLY A 121 -12.17 -4.60 15.85
N GLY A 122 -13.25 -4.56 15.07
CA GLY A 122 -13.30 -5.03 13.69
C GLY A 122 -14.40 -4.28 12.95
N TYR A 123 -14.35 -4.34 11.62
CA TYR A 123 -15.47 -3.91 10.79
C TYR A 123 -16.53 -5.02 10.85
N GLU A 124 -17.72 -4.73 11.39
CA GLU A 124 -18.88 -5.63 11.37
C GLU A 124 -19.41 -5.83 9.94
#